data_AF-A0A1L9BK30-F1
#
_entry.id   AF-A0A1L9BK30-F1
#
_cell.length_a   1.000
_cell.length_b   1.000
_cell.length_c   1.000
_cell.angle_alpha   90.00
_cell.angle_beta   90.00
_cell.angle_gamma   90.00
#
_symmetry.space_group_name_H-M   'P 1'
#
loop_
_entity.id
_entity.type
_entity.pdbx_description
1 polymer ?
#
loop_
_entity_poly.entity_id
_entity_poly.type
_entity_poly.pdbx_seq_one_letter_code
_entity_poly.pdbx_strand_id
1 'polypeptide(L)'
;MASDPTRAQALAAAIVERAVQLVGIPRLGRVARGVPDDCSGLVRLAFQKAGIDLVSEGFLSGENAVSAIYRRARARGALHETLPQPGDLVFFRETYDRNRDGRRNDGLTHVAVVERVEPDGTLTFIHRGRKGIARSHMNLAFPSTHRGGQAGSILNGILRPASRGQRAWLSGELFAGFASPAAL
;
A
#
# COMPACT_ATOMS: atom_id res chain seq x y z
N MET A 1 19.48 19.28 3.38
CA MET A 1 18.69 20.09 2.43
C MET A 1 17.22 19.92 2.80
N ALA A 2 16.56 20.95 3.32
CA ALA A 2 15.15 20.88 3.65
C ALA A 2 14.34 20.81 2.34
N SER A 3 13.53 19.77 2.18
CA SER A 3 12.59 19.64 1.07
C SER A 3 11.60 20.80 1.09
N ASP A 4 11.38 21.46 -0.06
CA ASP A 4 10.36 22.50 -0.23
C ASP A 4 8.96 21.92 0.10
N PRO A 5 8.28 22.41 1.16
CA PRO A 5 6.98 21.89 1.58
C PRO A 5 5.92 21.94 0.47
N THR A 6 5.98 22.97 -0.38
CA THR A 6 5.04 23.18 -1.48
C THR A 6 5.18 22.08 -2.53
N ARG A 7 6.43 21.72 -2.85
CA ARG A 7 6.74 20.63 -3.78
C ARG A 7 6.31 19.28 -3.21
N ALA A 8 6.59 19.01 -1.94
CA ALA A 8 6.19 17.76 -1.28
C ALA A 8 4.66 17.57 -1.30
N GLN A 9 3.91 18.64 -1.02
CA GLN A 9 2.44 18.63 -1.08
C GLN A 9 1.94 18.41 -2.52
N ALA A 10 2.53 19.05 -3.53
CA ALA A 10 2.15 18.85 -4.92
C ALA A 10 2.40 17.42 -5.40
N LEU A 11 3.53 16.80 -5.00
CA LEU A 11 3.83 15.40 -5.29
C LEU A 11 2.79 14.47 -4.67
N ALA A 12 2.51 14.64 -3.37
CA ALA A 12 1.51 13.86 -2.65
C ALA A 12 0.11 13.98 -3.30
N ALA A 13 -0.31 15.20 -3.63
CA ALA A 13 -1.59 15.45 -4.29
C ALA A 13 -1.70 14.74 -5.65
N ALA A 14 -0.65 14.79 -6.47
CA ALA A 14 -0.61 14.12 -7.77
C ALA A 14 -0.70 12.58 -7.64
N ILE A 15 -0.04 12.01 -6.63
CA ILE A 15 -0.11 10.57 -6.31
C ILE A 15 -1.52 10.17 -5.92
N VAL A 16 -2.12 10.89 -4.97
CA VAL A 16 -3.48 10.60 -4.47
C VAL A 16 -4.51 10.77 -5.57
N GLU A 17 -4.46 11.87 -6.32
CA GLU A 17 -5.35 12.12 -7.47
C GLU A 17 -5.33 10.93 -8.43
N ARG A 18 -4.12 10.48 -8.79
CA ARG A 18 -3.98 9.35 -9.71
C ARG A 18 -4.49 8.05 -9.11
N ALA A 19 -4.22 7.77 -7.84
CA ALA A 19 -4.74 6.57 -7.18
C ALA A 19 -6.28 6.57 -7.13
N VAL A 20 -6.90 7.73 -6.84
CA VAL A 20 -8.36 7.90 -6.83
C VAL A 20 -8.98 7.63 -8.19
N GLN A 21 -8.39 8.14 -9.28
CA GLN A 21 -8.86 7.88 -10.65
C GLN A 21 -8.85 6.39 -11.03
N LEU A 22 -8.04 5.57 -10.36
CA LEU A 22 -7.95 4.14 -10.62
C LEU A 22 -8.98 3.31 -9.85
N VAL A 23 -9.65 3.89 -8.83
CA VAL A 23 -10.65 3.18 -8.03
C VAL A 23 -11.81 2.69 -8.90
N GLY A 24 -12.21 1.42 -8.70
CA GLY A 24 -13.27 0.78 -9.47
C GLY A 24 -12.83 0.19 -10.81
N ILE A 25 -11.61 0.48 -11.27
CA ILE A 25 -11.08 -0.15 -12.48
C ILE A 25 -10.74 -1.62 -12.18
N PRO A 26 -11.24 -2.57 -12.99
CA PRO A 26 -11.06 -4.00 -12.69
C PRO A 26 -9.65 -4.51 -13.02
N ARG A 27 -8.97 -3.89 -14.00
CA ARG A 27 -7.66 -4.30 -14.51
C ARG A 27 -6.85 -3.08 -14.96
N LEU A 28 -5.60 -2.98 -14.52
CA LEU A 28 -4.70 -1.85 -14.85
C LEU A 28 -4.36 -1.77 -16.34
N GLY A 29 -4.34 -2.90 -17.04
CA GLY A 29 -4.10 -2.95 -18.50
C GLY A 29 -5.13 -2.18 -19.34
N ARG A 30 -6.29 -1.81 -18.78
CA ARG A 30 -7.27 -0.92 -19.44
C ARG A 30 -6.84 0.54 -19.46
N VAL A 31 -5.94 0.93 -18.56
CA VAL A 31 -5.47 2.31 -18.37
C VAL A 31 -4.07 2.49 -18.94
N ALA A 32 -3.18 1.52 -18.69
CA ALA A 32 -1.81 1.57 -19.16
C ALA A 32 -1.35 0.17 -19.60
N ARG A 33 -0.94 0.06 -20.87
CA ARG A 33 -0.38 -1.18 -21.41
C ARG A 33 0.99 -1.47 -20.77
N GLY A 34 1.28 -2.74 -20.50
CA GLY A 34 2.57 -3.18 -19.95
C GLY A 34 2.76 -2.99 -18.45
N VAL A 35 1.79 -2.42 -17.73
CA VAL A 35 1.82 -2.35 -16.26
C VAL A 35 1.30 -3.66 -15.66
N PRO A 36 2.00 -4.26 -14.68
CA PRO A 36 1.49 -5.44 -13.96
C PRO A 36 0.11 -5.18 -13.35
N ASP A 37 -0.82 -6.13 -13.47
CA ASP A 37 -2.17 -5.98 -12.91
C ASP A 37 -2.23 -6.42 -11.43
N ASP A 38 -1.38 -5.81 -10.61
CA ASP A 38 -1.23 -6.11 -9.18
C ASP A 38 -1.06 -4.84 -8.32
N CYS A 39 -0.81 -5.03 -7.02
CA CYS A 39 -0.60 -3.92 -6.08
C CYS A 39 0.59 -3.04 -6.46
N SER A 40 1.66 -3.62 -6.98
CA SER A 40 2.86 -2.89 -7.40
C SER A 40 2.60 -2.05 -8.65
N GLY A 41 1.83 -2.57 -9.61
CA GLY A 41 1.44 -1.83 -10.81
C GLY A 41 0.58 -0.60 -10.48
N LEU A 42 -0.32 -0.72 -9.51
CA LEU A 42 -1.15 0.39 -9.05
C LEU A 42 -0.29 1.52 -8.47
N VAL A 43 0.59 1.19 -7.51
CA VAL A 43 1.41 2.23 -6.87
C VAL A 43 2.40 2.85 -7.85
N ARG A 44 2.95 2.07 -8.79
CA ARG A 44 3.81 2.58 -9.87
C ARG A 44 3.07 3.59 -10.74
N LEU A 45 1.84 3.30 -11.15
CA LEU A 45 1.04 4.25 -11.94
C LEU A 45 0.68 5.51 -11.18
N ALA A 46 0.39 5.40 -9.88
CA ALA A 46 0.14 6.56 -9.03
C ALA A 46 1.39 7.45 -8.91
N PHE A 47 2.54 6.86 -8.62
CA PHE A 47 3.81 7.56 -8.43
C PHE A 47 4.39 8.13 -9.72
N GLN A 48 4.13 7.50 -10.87
CA GLN A 48 4.54 8.02 -12.18
C GLN A 48 3.89 9.38 -12.48
N LYS A 49 2.65 9.64 -12.02
CA LYS A 49 2.00 10.96 -12.17
C LYS A 49 2.78 12.08 -11.47
N ALA A 50 3.50 11.74 -10.40
CA ALA A 50 4.42 12.63 -9.69
C ALA A 50 5.86 12.57 -10.20
N GLY A 51 6.12 11.88 -11.32
CA GLY A 51 7.46 11.75 -11.91
C GLY A 51 8.39 10.79 -11.16
N ILE A 52 7.87 9.94 -10.27
CA ILE A 52 8.67 9.00 -9.48
C ILE A 52 8.55 7.60 -10.10
N ASP A 53 9.68 7.06 -10.57
CA ASP A 53 9.78 5.65 -10.94
C ASP A 53 10.25 4.82 -9.73
N LEU A 54 9.30 4.09 -9.14
CA LEU A 54 9.52 3.26 -7.95
C LEU A 54 10.43 2.04 -8.20
N VAL A 55 10.69 1.67 -9.46
CA VAL A 55 11.47 0.46 -9.82
C VAL A 55 12.65 0.76 -10.73
N SER A 56 13.07 2.02 -10.85
CA SER A 56 14.15 2.41 -11.79
C SER A 56 15.53 1.81 -11.47
N GLU A 57 15.72 1.29 -10.26
CA GLU A 57 16.96 0.62 -9.82
C GLU A 57 16.93 -0.91 -10.04
N GLY A 58 15.88 -1.43 -10.67
CA GLY A 58 15.72 -2.85 -10.94
C GLY A 58 15.43 -3.71 -9.69
N PHE A 59 15.52 -5.02 -9.87
CA PHE A 59 15.20 -6.03 -8.86
C PHE A 59 16.43 -6.88 -8.54
N LEU A 60 16.59 -7.27 -7.28
CA LEU A 60 17.51 -8.33 -6.90
C LEU A 60 16.97 -9.72 -7.31
N SER A 61 17.85 -10.72 -7.39
CA SER A 61 17.45 -12.09 -7.73
C SER A 61 16.38 -12.62 -6.77
N GLY A 62 15.24 -13.06 -7.31
CA GLY A 62 14.10 -13.57 -6.52
C GLY A 62 13.24 -12.52 -5.81
N GLU A 63 13.61 -11.24 -5.90
CA GLU A 63 12.92 -10.13 -5.25
C GLU A 63 11.57 -9.85 -5.92
N ASN A 64 10.51 -9.68 -5.12
CA ASN A 64 9.24 -9.17 -5.65
C ASN A 64 9.23 -7.64 -5.67
N ALA A 65 8.33 -7.06 -6.46
CA ALA A 65 8.26 -5.62 -6.60
C ALA A 65 7.99 -4.86 -5.29
N VAL A 66 7.18 -5.41 -4.38
CA VAL A 66 6.93 -4.80 -3.07
C VAL A 66 8.22 -4.71 -2.25
N SER A 67 9.00 -5.79 -2.23
CA SER A 67 10.28 -5.85 -1.52
C SER A 67 11.31 -4.89 -2.12
N ALA A 68 11.38 -4.77 -3.45
CA ALA A 68 12.27 -3.84 -4.12
C ALA A 68 11.93 -2.37 -3.79
N ILE A 69 10.64 -2.03 -3.83
CA ILE A 69 10.15 -0.69 -3.47
C ILE A 69 10.49 -0.38 -2.01
N TYR A 70 10.26 -1.32 -1.10
CA TYR A 70 10.59 -1.15 0.32
C TYR A 70 12.09 -1.02 0.56
N ARG A 71 12.92 -1.85 -0.08
CA ARG A 71 14.38 -1.78 0.01
C ARG A 71 14.89 -0.41 -0.43
N ARG A 72 14.36 0.12 -1.52
CA ARG A 72 14.71 1.47 -2.00
C ARG A 72 14.24 2.56 -1.05
N ALA A 73 13.01 2.47 -0.57
CA ALA A 73 12.51 3.40 0.45
C ALA A 73 13.41 3.42 1.68
N ARG A 74 13.90 2.25 2.12
CA ARG A 74 14.88 2.14 3.21
C ARG A 74 16.20 2.83 2.86
N ALA A 75 16.75 2.55 1.68
CA ALA A 75 18.03 3.12 1.24
C ALA A 75 18.00 4.65 1.14
N ARG A 76 16.83 5.23 0.87
CA ARG A 76 16.62 6.68 0.79
C ARG A 76 16.16 7.32 2.11
N GLY A 77 16.05 6.54 3.19
CA GLY A 77 15.56 7.04 4.48
C GLY A 77 14.08 7.47 4.47
N ALA A 78 13.30 6.95 3.51
CA ALA A 78 11.88 7.30 3.35
C ALA A 78 10.95 6.51 4.28
N LEU A 79 11.42 5.41 4.89
CA LEU A 79 10.61 4.55 5.74
C LEU A 79 10.31 5.19 7.09
N HIS A 80 9.08 5.01 7.56
CA HIS A 80 8.65 5.42 8.89
C HIS A 80 7.48 4.57 9.39
N GLU A 81 7.19 4.66 10.69
CA GLU A 81 6.07 3.96 11.35
C GLU A 81 5.10 4.91 12.05
N THR A 82 5.32 6.21 11.91
CA THR A 82 4.45 7.26 12.47
C THR A 82 3.17 7.41 11.65
N LEU A 83 2.23 8.23 12.13
CA LEU A 83 1.00 8.52 11.41
C LEU A 83 1.36 9.04 9.99
N PRO A 84 0.87 8.39 8.92
CA PRO A 84 1.27 8.73 7.56
C PRO A 84 0.58 9.98 7.07
N GLN A 85 1.07 10.50 5.94
CA GLN A 85 0.41 11.55 5.19
C GLN A 85 -0.27 10.99 3.93
N PRO A 86 -1.31 11.67 3.40
CA PRO A 86 -1.80 11.39 2.05
C PRO A 86 -0.65 11.30 1.04
N GLY A 87 -0.66 10.29 0.18
CA GLY A 87 0.39 10.04 -0.80
C GLY A 87 1.52 9.12 -0.33
N ASP A 88 1.63 8.83 0.97
CA ASP A 88 2.56 7.82 1.47
C ASP A 88 2.21 6.42 0.92
N LEU A 89 3.24 5.58 0.79
CA LEU A 89 3.04 4.14 0.64
C LEU A 89 2.77 3.51 2.00
N VAL A 90 1.92 2.48 2.02
CA VAL A 90 1.81 1.55 3.16
C VAL A 90 2.15 0.14 2.69
N PHE A 91 2.99 -0.55 3.46
CA PHE A 91 3.46 -1.89 3.18
C PHE A 91 2.81 -2.91 4.11
N PHE A 92 2.56 -4.09 3.57
CA PHE A 92 2.05 -5.22 4.32
C PHE A 92 2.83 -6.49 4.03
N ARG A 93 2.95 -7.30 5.07
CA ARG A 93 3.59 -8.61 5.02
C ARG A 93 2.55 -9.72 4.92
N GLU A 94 2.92 -10.84 4.33
CA GLU A 94 2.20 -12.11 4.48
C GLU A 94 0.71 -12.09 4.06
N THR A 95 0.33 -11.24 3.11
CA THR A 95 -1.08 -11.07 2.66
C THR A 95 -1.60 -12.22 1.79
N TYR A 96 -0.70 -13.01 1.21
CA TYR A 96 -0.99 -14.26 0.50
C TYR A 96 0.21 -15.19 0.57
N ASP A 97 -0.04 -16.48 0.32
CA ASP A 97 0.98 -17.54 0.22
C ASP A 97 1.67 -17.45 -1.16
N ARG A 98 2.82 -16.77 -1.21
CA ARG A 98 3.52 -16.45 -2.47
C ARG A 98 4.31 -17.65 -2.99
N ASN A 99 5.05 -18.32 -2.11
CA ASN A 99 5.86 -19.49 -2.46
C ASN A 99 5.06 -20.79 -2.54
N ARG A 100 3.79 -20.79 -2.10
CA ARG A 100 2.84 -21.92 -2.11
C ARG A 100 3.23 -23.05 -1.16
N ASP A 101 3.99 -22.77 -0.11
CA ASP A 101 4.37 -23.76 0.91
C ASP A 101 3.32 -23.89 2.04
N GLY A 102 2.27 -23.05 2.02
CA GLY A 102 1.19 -23.04 3.00
C GLY A 102 1.55 -22.40 4.34
N ARG A 103 2.76 -21.85 4.48
CA ARG A 103 3.27 -21.18 5.67
C ARG A 103 3.10 -19.66 5.53
N ARG A 104 3.56 -18.93 6.54
CA ARG A 104 3.50 -17.46 6.63
C ARG A 104 4.91 -16.91 6.74
N ASN A 105 5.65 -17.03 5.65
CA ASN A 105 7.09 -16.74 5.52
C ASN A 105 7.44 -16.07 4.18
N ASP A 106 6.48 -15.37 3.55
CA ASP A 106 6.63 -14.77 2.22
C ASP A 106 7.23 -13.35 2.26
N GLY A 107 7.36 -12.77 3.45
CA GLY A 107 7.86 -11.43 3.70
C GLY A 107 6.88 -10.34 3.26
N LEU A 108 7.41 -9.32 2.59
CA LEU A 108 6.61 -8.23 2.04
C LEU A 108 5.87 -8.70 0.77
N THR A 109 4.55 -8.63 0.81
CA THR A 109 3.70 -9.18 -0.25
C THR A 109 2.70 -8.18 -0.80
N HIS A 110 2.46 -7.05 -0.13
CA HIS A 110 1.46 -6.08 -0.59
C HIS A 110 1.84 -4.63 -0.27
N VAL A 111 1.39 -3.73 -1.13
CA VAL A 111 1.61 -2.29 -1.01
C VAL A 111 0.36 -1.53 -1.45
N ALA A 112 0.14 -0.34 -0.90
CA ALA A 112 -0.96 0.54 -1.25
C ALA A 112 -0.57 2.02 -1.13
N VAL A 113 -1.41 2.90 -1.68
CA VAL A 113 -1.29 4.36 -1.51
C VAL A 113 -2.22 4.81 -0.38
N VAL A 114 -1.71 5.57 0.57
CA VAL A 114 -2.52 6.26 1.59
C VAL A 114 -3.28 7.40 0.91
N GLU A 115 -4.61 7.35 0.95
CA GLU A 115 -5.47 8.39 0.38
C GLU A 115 -5.71 9.52 1.40
N ARG A 116 -6.08 9.16 2.63
CA ARG A 116 -6.35 10.11 3.71
C ARG A 116 -6.23 9.45 5.08
N VAL A 117 -6.11 10.29 6.10
CA VAL A 117 -6.07 9.89 7.51
C VAL A 117 -7.11 10.71 8.26
N GLU A 118 -8.01 10.03 8.96
CA GLU A 118 -9.06 10.64 9.78
C GLU A 118 -8.50 11.08 11.14
N PRO A 119 -9.17 12.00 11.87
CA PRO A 119 -8.70 12.49 13.18
C PRO A 119 -8.52 11.39 14.25
N ASP A 120 -9.22 10.27 14.12
CA ASP A 120 -9.12 9.11 15.02
C ASP A 120 -7.95 8.16 14.66
N GLY A 121 -7.13 8.54 13.67
CA GLY A 121 -6.01 7.75 13.17
C GLY A 121 -6.40 6.65 12.19
N THR A 122 -7.68 6.50 11.85
CA THR A 122 -8.12 5.57 10.81
C THR A 122 -7.69 6.11 9.46
N LEU A 123 -6.86 5.36 8.74
CA LEU A 123 -6.46 5.71 7.38
C LEU A 123 -7.29 4.97 6.35
N THR A 124 -7.52 5.62 5.21
CA THR A 124 -8.00 4.98 3.99
C THR A 124 -6.83 4.80 3.03
N PHE A 125 -6.67 3.60 2.50
CA PHE A 125 -5.68 3.31 1.47
C PHE A 125 -6.33 2.71 0.22
N ILE A 126 -5.73 2.98 -0.93
CA ILE A 126 -6.14 2.47 -2.24
C ILE A 126 -5.16 1.38 -2.67
N HIS A 127 -5.69 0.20 -2.99
CA HIS A 127 -4.89 -0.94 -3.41
C HIS A 127 -5.56 -1.72 -4.54
N ARG A 128 -4.74 -2.44 -5.32
CA ARG A 128 -5.21 -3.51 -6.21
C ARG A 128 -5.24 -4.80 -5.40
N GLY A 129 -6.40 -5.15 -4.87
CA GLY A 129 -6.67 -6.46 -4.26
C GLY A 129 -7.14 -7.47 -5.30
N ARG A 130 -7.52 -8.69 -4.89
CA ARG A 130 -8.00 -9.74 -5.83
C ARG A 130 -9.18 -9.30 -6.70
N LYS A 131 -10.13 -8.54 -6.13
CA LYS A 131 -11.40 -8.16 -6.79
C LYS A 131 -11.31 -6.91 -7.67
N GLY A 132 -10.17 -6.24 -7.71
CA GLY A 132 -9.99 -4.98 -8.44
C GLY A 132 -9.31 -3.92 -7.57
N ILE A 133 -9.38 -2.69 -8.04
CA ILE A 133 -8.83 -1.53 -7.34
C ILE A 133 -9.90 -0.94 -6.43
N ALA A 134 -9.63 -0.92 -5.14
CA ALA A 134 -10.60 -0.51 -4.13
C ALA A 134 -9.93 0.25 -3.00
N ARG A 135 -10.78 0.93 -2.21
CA ARG A 135 -10.42 1.50 -0.92
C ARG A 135 -10.55 0.45 0.17
N SER A 136 -9.67 0.52 1.16
CA SER A 136 -9.74 -0.24 2.41
C SER A 136 -9.24 0.65 3.55
N HIS A 137 -9.40 0.18 4.78
CA HIS A 137 -9.13 0.96 5.99
C HIS A 137 -8.10 0.27 6.87
N MET A 138 -7.36 1.05 7.65
CA MET A 138 -6.46 0.56 8.69
C MET A 138 -6.47 1.53 9.88
N ASN A 139 -6.43 1.01 11.10
CA ASN A 139 -6.23 1.79 12.31
C ASN A 139 -5.28 1.01 13.22
N LEU A 140 -4.08 1.55 13.41
CA LEU A 140 -2.99 0.91 14.16
C LEU A 140 -3.17 1.02 15.67
N ALA A 141 -4.08 1.86 16.17
CA ALA A 141 -4.46 1.85 17.60
C ALA A 141 -5.30 0.60 17.94
N PHE A 142 -5.96 0.00 16.94
CA PHE A 142 -6.81 -1.19 17.11
C PHE A 142 -6.49 -2.26 16.06
N PRO A 143 -5.25 -2.77 15.95
CA PRO A 143 -4.77 -3.51 14.78
C PRO A 143 -5.51 -4.82 14.52
N SER A 144 -6.01 -5.47 15.58
CA SER A 144 -6.79 -6.73 15.49
C SER A 144 -8.32 -6.51 15.48
N THR A 145 -8.78 -5.27 15.33
CA THR A 145 -10.21 -4.93 15.34
C THR A 145 -10.71 -4.62 13.93
N HIS A 146 -11.68 -5.40 13.44
CA HIS A 146 -12.28 -5.19 12.11
C HIS A 146 -13.25 -3.99 12.10
N ARG A 147 -14.12 -3.87 13.11
CA ARG A 147 -15.13 -2.81 13.25
C ARG A 147 -15.18 -2.25 14.66
N GLY A 148 -15.42 -0.95 14.79
CA GLY A 148 -15.61 -0.29 16.08
C GLY A 148 -16.98 -0.63 16.70
N GLY A 149 -17.07 -1.67 17.51
CA GLY A 149 -18.35 -2.13 18.06
C GLY A 149 -19.28 -2.76 17.00
N GLN A 150 -20.52 -3.09 17.39
CA GLN A 150 -21.43 -3.92 16.57
C GLN A 150 -21.90 -3.26 15.26
N ALA A 151 -22.00 -1.93 15.22
CA ALA A 151 -22.46 -1.16 14.05
C ALA A 151 -21.45 -0.13 13.54
N GLY A 152 -20.20 -0.17 14.02
CA GLY A 152 -19.23 0.87 13.70
C GLY A 152 -18.59 0.76 12.31
N SER A 153 -17.85 1.82 12.00
CA SER A 153 -16.98 1.91 10.85
C SER A 153 -15.97 0.76 10.82
N ILE A 154 -15.52 0.42 9.61
CA ILE A 154 -14.42 -0.54 9.43
C ILE A 154 -13.14 0.16 9.86
N LEU A 155 -12.50 -0.36 10.92
CA LEU A 155 -11.22 0.14 11.39
C LEU A 155 -10.08 -0.50 10.59
N ASN A 156 -10.15 -1.81 10.38
CA ASN A 156 -9.15 -2.55 9.61
C ASN A 156 -9.83 -3.50 8.62
N GLY A 157 -9.59 -3.32 7.32
CA GLY A 157 -10.11 -4.20 6.29
C GLY A 157 -9.40 -5.56 6.24
N ILE A 158 -10.10 -6.57 5.74
CA ILE A 158 -9.51 -7.91 5.53
C ILE A 158 -8.56 -7.86 4.33
N LEU A 159 -7.27 -8.08 4.55
CA LEU A 159 -6.27 -8.17 3.47
C LEU A 159 -5.91 -9.61 3.08
N ARG A 160 -5.93 -10.54 4.04
CA ARG A 160 -5.79 -11.98 3.78
C ARG A 160 -7.09 -12.68 4.14
N PRO A 161 -7.87 -13.14 3.16
CA PRO A 161 -9.09 -13.90 3.43
C PRO A 161 -8.82 -15.19 4.20
N ALA A 162 -9.82 -15.67 4.95
CA ALA A 162 -9.77 -16.99 5.56
C ALA A 162 -9.60 -18.09 4.50
N SER A 163 -8.75 -19.07 4.77
CA SER A 163 -8.41 -20.15 3.83
C SER A 163 -7.80 -21.34 4.58
N ARG A 164 -8.09 -22.58 4.13
CA ARG A 164 -7.50 -23.83 4.66
C ARG A 164 -7.53 -23.92 6.20
N GLY A 165 -8.66 -23.60 6.82
CA GLY A 165 -8.83 -23.60 8.28
C GLY A 165 -8.15 -22.44 9.02
N GLN A 166 -7.44 -21.55 8.32
CA GLN A 166 -6.88 -20.33 8.90
C GLN A 166 -7.92 -19.21 8.87
N ARG A 167 -7.94 -18.40 9.94
CA ARG A 167 -8.76 -17.18 9.98
C ARG A 167 -8.31 -16.14 8.96
N ALA A 168 -9.17 -15.15 8.72
CA ALA A 168 -8.81 -13.96 7.98
C ALA A 168 -7.88 -13.05 8.81
N TRP A 169 -7.06 -12.26 8.13
CA TRP A 169 -6.14 -11.29 8.74
C TRP A 169 -6.43 -9.87 8.26
N LEU A 170 -6.37 -8.96 9.22
CA LEU A 170 -6.71 -7.55 9.02
C LEU A 170 -5.49 -6.74 8.59
N SER A 171 -5.73 -5.59 7.96
CA SER A 171 -4.69 -4.66 7.53
C SER A 171 -3.73 -4.26 8.65
N GLY A 172 -4.26 -3.91 9.83
CA GLY A 172 -3.46 -3.54 10.99
C GLY A 172 -2.55 -4.65 11.51
N GLU A 173 -2.97 -5.92 11.42
CA GLU A 173 -2.16 -7.08 11.82
C GLU A 173 -1.01 -7.39 10.85
N LEU A 174 -1.16 -6.95 9.60
CA LEU A 174 -0.23 -7.25 8.51
C LEU A 174 0.69 -6.07 8.19
N PHE A 175 0.63 -4.99 8.96
CA PHE A 175 1.42 -3.78 8.75
C PHE A 175 2.94 -4.04 8.76
N ALA A 176 3.65 -3.32 7.90
CA ALA A 176 5.10 -3.44 7.77
C ALA A 176 5.87 -2.11 7.65
N GLY A 177 5.18 -0.97 7.77
CA GLY A 177 5.77 0.36 7.66
C GLY A 177 5.11 1.20 6.56
N PHE A 178 5.42 2.49 6.59
CA PHE A 178 5.08 3.48 5.57
C PHE A 178 6.33 3.94 4.82
N ALA A 179 6.15 4.62 3.69
CA ALA A 179 7.22 5.39 3.05
C ALA A 179 6.73 6.72 2.50
N SER A 180 7.48 7.79 2.78
CA SER A 180 7.16 9.12 2.28
C SER A 180 7.64 9.37 0.85
N PRO A 181 6.80 9.92 -0.05
CA PRO A 181 7.15 10.10 -1.45
C PRO A 181 8.23 11.17 -1.67
N ALA A 182 8.36 12.14 -0.76
CA ALA A 182 9.33 13.24 -0.88
C ALA A 182 10.80 12.76 -0.87
N ALA A 183 11.06 11.56 -0.35
CA ALA A 183 12.38 10.95 -0.30
C ALA A 183 12.57 9.84 -1.37
N LEU A 184 11.62 9.63 -2.29
CA LEU A 184 11.61 8.50 -3.25
C LEU A 184 12.03 8.82 -4.69
#